data_AF-A0A512NFJ4-F1
#
_entry.id   AF-A0A512NFJ4-F1
#
_cell.length_a   1.000
_cell.length_b   1.000
_cell.length_c   1.000
_cell.angle_alpha   90.00
_cell.angle_beta   90.00
_cell.angle_gamma   90.00
#
_symmetry.space_group_name_H-M   'P 1'
#
loop_
_entity.id
_entity.type
_entity.pdbx_description
1 polymer ?
#
loop_
_entity_poly.entity_id
_entity_poly.type
_entity_poly.pdbx_seq_one_letter_code
_entity_poly.pdbx_strand_id
1 'polypeptide(L)'
;MTSAPAAPPPAAYRSVVLLLWALAINATIACRGLFWDGSPFMANILDLGQVHDFYTARAHVDWVTQLPLLLMSELGARDTRLLAMVYSAALFGLPTALYHLALARVKHDAVLLGIVIVVIAAVYLPTCFFIIGEYNTTYAAVVVAMAVTLTGGPRRLSDAVLLCLLGLLAVRSYETMVYLGPLIAAAIVWSMRKDDDPWVRGLMVVAAVAFLAAAIVGLVAIVDYWNHPHFQKVRAMSFDFWQNQQFIIPVIGLAISAVVALLRPSWLRGNGPPLVIAIAATALALTPWYRLAYEHSILYPPAHYLARQAAGVVLAVLLVCMWLQVAWQQRPPEVFTILRLPAVSRRLVLAMTALLLAAAVPDVVLTSLWSDYLGRMRTLVDTREGAIRARDLPLLEWPDKLFAQDWSLPAMSALVSRTPGHAYVLADKDYLSNPPFDPACGTLPHLQGYGWGK
;
A
#
# COMPACT_ATOMS: atom_id res chain seq x y z
N MET A 1 -40.31 7.61 -3.50
CA MET A 1 -39.39 8.63 -4.03
C MET A 1 -37.98 8.30 -3.56
N THR A 2 -37.17 7.67 -4.41
CA THR A 2 -35.75 7.42 -4.15
C THR A 2 -35.00 8.73 -4.26
N SER A 3 -34.67 9.37 -3.12
CA SER A 3 -33.75 10.50 -3.12
C SER A 3 -32.41 10.00 -3.65
N ALA A 4 -32.02 10.48 -4.83
CA ALA A 4 -30.68 10.23 -5.35
C ALA A 4 -29.65 10.71 -4.30
N PRO A 5 -28.61 9.94 -4.00
CA PRO A 5 -27.56 10.39 -3.10
C PRO A 5 -26.99 11.72 -3.60
N ALA A 6 -26.82 12.68 -2.70
CA ALA A 6 -26.30 13.99 -3.06
C ALA A 6 -24.90 13.84 -3.68
N ALA A 7 -24.69 14.51 -4.83
CA ALA A 7 -23.40 14.54 -5.47
C ALA A 7 -22.35 15.11 -4.50
N PRO A 8 -21.23 14.41 -4.28
CA PRO A 8 -20.18 14.92 -3.41
C PRO A 8 -19.54 16.18 -4.01
N PRO A 9 -18.81 16.99 -3.22
CA PRO A 9 -18.09 18.15 -3.73
C PRO A 9 -17.10 17.71 -4.81
N PRO A 10 -17.19 18.19 -6.07
CA PRO A 10 -16.26 17.81 -7.13
C PRO A 10 -14.80 18.09 -6.77
N ALA A 11 -14.58 19.10 -5.91
CA ALA A 11 -13.27 19.44 -5.36
C ALA A 11 -12.65 18.30 -4.54
N ALA A 12 -13.42 17.59 -3.70
CA ALA A 12 -12.87 16.55 -2.82
C ALA A 12 -12.24 15.40 -3.64
N TYR A 13 -12.97 14.88 -4.64
CA TYR A 13 -12.45 13.88 -5.56
C TYR A 13 -11.14 14.35 -6.24
N ARG A 14 -11.15 15.56 -6.81
CA ARG A 14 -9.99 16.11 -7.54
C ARG A 14 -8.79 16.31 -6.63
N SER A 15 -9.01 16.85 -5.42
CA SER A 15 -7.94 17.06 -4.42
C SER A 15 -7.31 15.75 -3.97
N VAL A 16 -8.12 14.71 -3.73
CA VAL A 16 -7.62 13.37 -3.36
C VAL A 16 -6.79 12.77 -4.49
N VAL A 17 -7.28 12.82 -5.73
CA VAL A 17 -6.55 12.30 -6.90
C VAL A 17 -5.23 13.06 -7.10
N LEU A 18 -5.26 14.39 -7.04
CA LEU A 18 -4.06 15.22 -7.18
C LEU A 18 -3.02 14.88 -6.10
N LEU A 19 -3.46 14.78 -4.84
CA LEU A 19 -2.58 14.43 -3.73
C LEU A 19 -1.96 13.04 -3.91
N LEU A 20 -2.76 12.04 -4.27
CA LEU A 20 -2.27 10.68 -4.50
C LEU A 20 -1.16 10.62 -5.55
N TRP A 21 -1.36 11.27 -6.70
CA TRP A 21 -0.35 11.32 -7.74
C TRP A 21 0.87 12.15 -7.34
N ALA A 22 0.68 13.25 -6.60
CA ALA A 22 1.78 14.04 -6.07
C ALA A 22 2.65 13.23 -5.11
N LEU A 23 2.05 12.45 -4.21
CA LEU A 23 2.77 11.54 -3.30
C LEU A 23 3.50 10.43 -4.07
N ALA A 24 2.85 9.82 -5.07
CA ALA A 24 3.47 8.79 -5.91
C ALA A 24 4.69 9.33 -6.68
N ILE A 25 4.59 10.54 -7.23
CA ILE A 25 5.70 11.23 -7.92
C ILE A 25 6.82 11.55 -6.92
N ASN A 26 6.49 12.08 -5.74
CA ASN A 26 7.46 12.38 -4.69
C ASN A 26 8.24 11.11 -4.27
N ALA A 27 7.54 10.02 -4.01
CA ALA A 27 8.14 8.73 -3.67
C ALA A 27 8.98 8.14 -4.82
N THR A 28 8.55 8.34 -6.06
CA THR A 28 9.28 7.95 -7.28
C THR A 28 10.62 8.67 -7.38
N ILE A 29 10.61 10.00 -7.26
CA ILE A 29 11.82 10.83 -7.33
C ILE A 29 12.79 10.50 -6.18
N ALA A 30 12.24 10.23 -4.99
CA ALA A 30 12.99 9.81 -3.81
C ALA A 30 13.50 8.35 -3.89
N CYS A 31 13.24 7.63 -4.98
CA CYS A 31 13.63 6.22 -5.15
C CYS A 31 13.17 5.34 -3.98
N ARG A 32 11.97 5.61 -3.44
CA ARG A 32 11.46 4.93 -2.23
C ARG A 32 11.23 3.43 -2.45
N GLY A 33 11.15 2.98 -3.70
CA GLY A 33 11.14 1.56 -4.05
C GLY A 33 12.42 0.82 -3.66
N LEU A 34 13.51 1.51 -3.28
CA LEU A 34 14.73 0.88 -2.75
C LEU A 34 14.66 0.61 -1.24
N PHE A 35 13.65 1.12 -0.54
CA PHE A 35 13.53 0.96 0.90
C PHE A 35 13.41 -0.53 1.27
N TRP A 36 14.23 -0.93 2.23
CA TRP A 36 14.24 -2.27 2.81
C TRP A 36 14.47 -3.36 1.74
N ASP A 37 13.56 -4.34 1.60
CA ASP A 37 13.67 -5.42 0.61
C ASP A 37 13.73 -4.94 -0.85
N GLY A 38 13.33 -3.69 -1.12
CA GLY A 38 13.37 -3.13 -2.46
C GLY A 38 14.76 -3.04 -3.08
N SER A 39 15.79 -2.71 -2.28
CA SER A 39 17.18 -2.65 -2.76
C SER A 39 17.76 -4.02 -3.13
N PRO A 40 17.70 -5.08 -2.28
CA PRO A 40 18.14 -6.40 -2.71
C PRO A 40 17.28 -6.95 -3.85
N PHE A 41 15.99 -6.63 -3.92
CA PHE A 41 15.15 -7.11 -5.01
C PHE A 41 15.59 -6.52 -6.35
N MET A 42 15.75 -5.19 -6.41
CA MET A 42 16.23 -4.52 -7.61
C MET A 42 17.63 -5.00 -8.03
N ALA A 43 18.54 -5.20 -7.07
CA ALA A 43 19.87 -5.71 -7.36
C ALA A 43 19.82 -7.11 -8.02
N ASN A 44 18.99 -8.02 -7.49
CA ASN A 44 18.80 -9.35 -8.08
C ASN A 44 18.17 -9.29 -9.48
N ILE A 45 17.19 -8.41 -9.71
CA ILE A 45 16.55 -8.24 -11.02
C ILE A 45 17.59 -7.79 -12.06
N LEU A 46 18.45 -6.83 -11.69
CA LEU A 46 19.48 -6.32 -12.59
C LEU A 46 20.62 -7.31 -12.84
N ASP A 47 21.00 -8.09 -11.83
CA ASP A 47 22.04 -9.13 -11.95
C ASP A 47 21.56 -10.30 -12.82
N LEU A 48 20.32 -10.78 -12.59
CA LEU A 48 19.76 -11.91 -13.33
C LEU A 48 19.25 -11.54 -14.73
N GLY A 49 18.93 -10.26 -14.97
CA GLY A 49 18.36 -9.79 -16.24
C GLY A 49 16.98 -10.37 -16.56
N GLN A 50 16.26 -10.86 -15.55
CA GLN A 50 14.92 -11.44 -15.70
C GLN A 50 14.07 -11.14 -14.46
N VAL A 51 12.77 -11.40 -14.58
CA VAL A 51 11.85 -11.33 -13.45
C VAL A 51 12.30 -12.32 -12.38
N HIS A 52 12.33 -11.86 -11.13
CA HIS A 52 12.70 -12.69 -10.00
C HIS A 52 11.51 -12.88 -9.07
N ASP A 53 11.08 -14.13 -8.94
CA ASP A 53 10.01 -14.54 -8.04
C ASP A 53 10.59 -14.80 -6.63
N PHE A 54 10.55 -13.79 -5.76
CA PHE A 54 10.98 -13.95 -4.36
C PHE A 54 10.06 -14.89 -3.59
N TYR A 55 8.77 -14.84 -3.90
CA TYR A 55 7.76 -15.75 -3.37
C TYR A 55 6.84 -16.16 -4.49
N THR A 56 6.93 -17.41 -4.93
CA THR A 56 6.11 -17.91 -6.05
C THR A 56 4.61 -17.70 -5.81
N ALA A 57 4.12 -17.78 -4.57
CA ALA A 57 2.73 -17.50 -4.23
C ALA A 57 2.27 -16.04 -4.49
N ARG A 58 3.19 -15.12 -4.76
CA ARG A 58 2.97 -13.66 -4.91
C ARG A 58 3.41 -13.10 -6.27
N ALA A 59 3.78 -13.99 -7.18
CA ALA A 59 4.44 -13.69 -8.44
C ALA A 59 3.70 -12.71 -9.37
N HIS A 60 2.36 -12.71 -9.41
CA HIS A 60 1.64 -11.90 -10.42
C HIS A 60 1.83 -10.39 -10.22
N VAL A 61 1.90 -9.92 -8.98
CA VAL A 61 2.13 -8.49 -8.69
C VAL A 61 3.57 -8.11 -8.97
N ASP A 62 4.50 -8.99 -8.63
CA ASP A 62 5.93 -8.82 -8.89
C ASP A 62 6.19 -8.69 -10.38
N TRP A 63 5.60 -9.55 -11.21
CA TRP A 63 5.77 -9.51 -12.66
C TRP A 63 5.39 -8.15 -13.25
N VAL A 64 4.24 -7.61 -12.84
CA VAL A 64 3.75 -6.32 -13.36
C VAL A 64 4.61 -5.16 -12.88
N THR A 65 5.13 -5.21 -11.66
CA THR A 65 5.91 -4.11 -11.08
C THR A 65 7.40 -4.15 -11.46
N GLN A 66 7.95 -5.32 -11.79
CA GLN A 66 9.34 -5.49 -12.24
C GLN A 66 9.51 -5.25 -13.74
N LEU A 67 8.49 -5.52 -14.56
CA LEU A 67 8.58 -5.43 -16.02
C LEU A 67 9.07 -4.05 -16.54
N PRO A 68 8.60 -2.89 -16.04
CA PRO A 68 9.09 -1.60 -16.51
C PRO A 68 10.60 -1.38 -16.28
N LEU A 69 11.12 -1.88 -15.16
CA LEU A 69 12.54 -1.83 -14.82
C LEU A 69 13.37 -2.68 -15.81
N LEU A 70 12.92 -3.91 -16.07
CA LEU A 70 13.59 -4.83 -16.99
C LEU A 70 13.63 -4.28 -18.41
N LEU A 71 12.49 -3.80 -18.91
CA LEU A 71 12.42 -3.20 -20.25
C LEU A 71 13.38 -2.02 -20.39
N MET A 72 13.45 -1.15 -19.38
CA MET A 72 14.38 -0.01 -19.41
C MET A 72 15.85 -0.47 -19.38
N SER A 73 16.17 -1.53 -18.65
CA SER A 73 17.50 -2.13 -18.65
C SER A 73 17.85 -2.80 -19.98
N GLU A 74 16.91 -3.53 -20.61
CA GLU A 74 17.09 -4.14 -21.93
C GLU A 74 17.33 -3.08 -23.02
N LEU A 75 16.69 -1.92 -22.90
CA LEU A 75 16.93 -0.75 -23.76
C LEU A 75 18.30 -0.08 -23.54
N GLY A 76 19.14 -0.64 -22.67
CA GLY A 76 20.51 -0.21 -22.44
C GLY A 76 20.67 0.85 -21.35
N ALA A 77 19.64 1.16 -20.56
CA ALA A 77 19.79 2.07 -19.43
C ALA A 77 20.70 1.45 -18.36
N ARG A 78 21.73 2.19 -17.95
CA ARG A 78 22.70 1.78 -16.94
C ARG A 78 22.78 2.74 -15.74
N ASP A 79 22.06 3.86 -15.80
CA ASP A 79 21.86 4.75 -14.67
C ASP A 79 20.98 4.06 -13.61
N THR A 80 21.57 3.63 -12.50
CA THR A 80 20.83 2.98 -11.41
C THR A 80 19.83 3.90 -10.73
N ARG A 81 20.03 5.23 -10.79
CA ARG A 81 19.05 6.20 -10.29
C ARG A 81 17.80 6.20 -11.15
N LEU A 82 17.97 6.32 -12.48
CA LEU A 82 16.85 6.27 -13.41
C LEU A 82 16.09 4.95 -13.28
N LEU A 83 16.81 3.83 -13.20
CA LEU A 83 16.22 2.51 -13.00
C LEU A 83 15.47 2.42 -11.66
N ALA A 84 16.01 2.97 -10.57
CA ALA A 84 15.34 3.01 -9.27
C ALA A 84 14.09 3.90 -9.28
N MET A 85 14.11 5.01 -10.03
CA MET A 85 12.93 5.84 -10.28
C MET A 85 11.87 5.07 -11.08
N VAL A 86 12.23 4.39 -12.16
CA VAL A 86 11.29 3.56 -12.95
C VAL A 86 10.68 2.46 -12.09
N TYR A 87 11.51 1.79 -11.29
CA TYR A 87 11.05 0.76 -10.38
C TYR A 87 10.08 1.29 -9.32
N SER A 88 10.43 2.41 -8.69
CA SER A 88 9.55 3.11 -7.74
C SER A 88 8.24 3.57 -8.41
N ALA A 89 8.32 4.09 -9.64
CA ALA A 89 7.15 4.52 -10.40
C ALA A 89 6.18 3.36 -10.67
N ALA A 90 6.69 2.17 -10.99
CA ALA A 90 5.87 0.97 -11.18
C ALA A 90 5.19 0.56 -9.86
N LEU A 91 5.95 0.53 -8.76
CA LEU A 91 5.48 0.15 -7.43
C LEU A 91 4.42 1.11 -6.85
N PHE A 92 4.59 2.43 -7.02
CA PHE A 92 3.63 3.43 -6.54
C PHE A 92 2.51 3.72 -7.54
N GLY A 93 2.83 3.72 -8.83
CA GLY A 93 1.91 4.11 -9.89
C GLY A 93 0.75 3.15 -10.04
N LEU A 94 1.00 1.83 -9.93
CA LEU A 94 -0.05 0.82 -10.07
C LEU A 94 -1.14 0.93 -8.98
N PRO A 95 -0.84 0.87 -7.66
CA PRO A 95 -1.87 1.06 -6.64
C PRO A 95 -2.51 2.45 -6.72
N THR A 96 -1.75 3.50 -7.07
CA THR A 96 -2.29 4.86 -7.25
C THR A 96 -3.31 4.93 -8.38
N ALA A 97 -3.03 4.31 -9.53
CA ALA A 97 -3.95 4.24 -10.66
C ALA A 97 -5.22 3.45 -10.31
N LEU A 98 -5.07 2.34 -9.58
CA LEU A 98 -6.21 1.54 -9.09
C LEU A 98 -7.06 2.35 -8.10
N TYR A 99 -6.48 3.02 -7.11
CA TYR A 99 -7.24 3.88 -6.20
C TYR A 99 -7.92 5.06 -6.92
N HIS A 100 -7.24 5.68 -7.89
CA HIS A 100 -7.86 6.69 -8.74
C HIS A 100 -9.07 6.12 -9.49
N LEU A 101 -8.96 4.92 -10.08
CA LEU A 101 -10.09 4.26 -10.73
C LEU A 101 -11.24 3.99 -9.76
N ALA A 102 -10.95 3.49 -8.55
CA ALA A 102 -11.96 3.28 -7.52
C ALA A 102 -12.69 4.59 -7.15
N LEU A 103 -11.94 5.66 -6.90
CA LEU A 103 -12.49 7.00 -6.63
C LEU A 103 -13.35 7.49 -7.79
N ALA A 104 -12.89 7.31 -9.03
CA ALA A 104 -13.60 7.74 -10.23
C ALA A 104 -14.93 7.01 -10.41
N ARG A 105 -14.99 5.73 -10.01
CA ARG A 105 -16.21 4.91 -10.02
C ARG A 105 -17.22 5.39 -8.99
N VAL A 106 -16.78 5.68 -7.76
CA VAL A 106 -17.69 6.06 -6.67
C VAL A 106 -17.94 7.56 -6.55
N LYS A 107 -17.37 8.40 -7.44
CA LYS A 107 -17.42 9.88 -7.35
C LYS A 107 -18.82 10.49 -7.34
N HIS A 108 -19.86 9.74 -7.67
CA HIS A 108 -21.25 10.21 -7.66
C HIS A 108 -22.04 9.78 -6.41
N ASP A 109 -21.46 8.93 -5.56
CA ASP A 109 -22.03 8.53 -4.28
C ASP A 109 -21.13 9.03 -3.15
N ALA A 110 -21.58 10.03 -2.41
CA ALA A 110 -20.79 10.65 -1.36
C ALA A 110 -20.39 9.69 -0.22
N VAL A 111 -21.22 8.69 0.10
CA VAL A 111 -20.90 7.72 1.16
C VAL A 111 -19.83 6.75 0.67
N LEU A 112 -19.99 6.18 -0.52
CA LEU A 112 -18.98 5.30 -1.11
C LEU A 112 -17.66 6.04 -1.36
N LEU A 113 -17.71 7.29 -1.84
CA LEU A 113 -16.53 8.13 -1.98
C LEU A 113 -15.84 8.36 -0.65
N GLY A 114 -16.58 8.68 0.42
CA GLY A 114 -16.04 8.81 1.76
C GLY A 114 -15.33 7.54 2.23
N ILE A 115 -15.91 6.37 1.98
CA ILE A 115 -15.30 5.08 2.35
C ILE A 115 -14.00 4.84 1.56
N VAL A 116 -13.97 5.07 0.24
CA VAL A 116 -12.75 4.89 -0.55
C VAL A 116 -11.64 5.86 -0.10
N ILE A 117 -11.98 7.10 0.24
CA ILE A 117 -11.02 8.06 0.81
C ILE A 117 -10.46 7.55 2.15
N VAL A 118 -11.30 6.95 3.00
CA VAL A 118 -10.84 6.32 4.25
C VAL A 118 -9.91 5.14 3.99
N VAL A 119 -10.23 4.28 3.01
CA VAL A 119 -9.33 3.19 2.65
C VAL A 119 -7.95 3.75 2.30
N ILE A 120 -7.89 4.83 1.54
CA ILE A 120 -6.61 5.44 1.20
C ILE A 120 -5.91 6.00 2.46
N ALA A 121 -6.63 6.73 3.31
CA ALA A 121 -6.07 7.41 4.47
C ALA A 121 -5.64 6.46 5.61
N ALA A 122 -6.38 5.37 5.83
CA ALA A 122 -6.22 4.48 6.97
C ALA A 122 -5.65 3.09 6.61
N VAL A 123 -5.59 2.74 5.32
CA VAL A 123 -5.00 1.46 4.84
C VAL A 123 -3.78 1.75 3.96
N TYR A 124 -3.92 2.51 2.88
CA TYR A 124 -2.82 2.71 1.93
C TYR A 124 -1.68 3.56 2.50
N LEU A 125 -1.94 4.82 2.89
CA LEU A 125 -0.88 5.71 3.38
C LEU A 125 -0.09 5.15 4.58
N PRO A 126 -0.74 4.47 5.55
CA PRO A 126 -0.01 3.88 6.67
C PRO A 126 0.79 2.63 6.32
N THR A 127 0.69 2.09 5.11
CA THR A 127 1.37 0.84 4.72
C THR A 127 2.25 0.99 3.47
N CYS A 128 2.14 2.10 2.73
CA CYS A 128 2.79 2.28 1.44
C CYS A 128 4.23 2.81 1.52
N PHE A 129 4.75 3.15 2.70
CA PHE A 129 6.18 3.47 2.80
C PHE A 129 7.04 2.24 2.47
N PHE A 130 6.61 1.08 2.97
CA PHE A 130 7.06 -0.23 2.47
C PHE A 130 6.24 -0.65 1.25
N ILE A 131 6.56 -0.06 0.09
CA ILE A 131 5.76 -0.26 -1.13
C ILE A 131 5.99 -1.62 -1.79
N ILE A 132 7.16 -2.24 -1.55
CA ILE A 132 7.56 -3.50 -2.18
C ILE A 132 6.63 -4.66 -1.81
N GLY A 133 5.88 -4.53 -0.71
CA GLY A 133 4.84 -5.49 -0.34
C GLY A 133 3.70 -5.53 -1.35
N GLU A 134 3.42 -6.73 -1.85
CA GLU A 134 2.44 -7.06 -2.89
C GLU A 134 0.99 -6.77 -2.43
N TYR A 135 0.80 -6.66 -1.11
CA TYR A 135 -0.46 -6.26 -0.49
C TYR A 135 -0.93 -4.88 -0.94
N ASN A 136 -0.03 -3.93 -1.26
CA ASN A 136 -0.43 -2.57 -1.66
C ASN A 136 -1.27 -2.60 -2.94
N THR A 137 -0.76 -3.30 -3.97
CA THR A 137 -1.47 -3.52 -5.24
C THR A 137 -2.70 -4.39 -5.04
N THR A 138 -2.60 -5.44 -4.24
CA THR A 138 -3.73 -6.34 -3.94
C THR A 138 -4.90 -5.57 -3.31
N TYR A 139 -4.62 -4.74 -2.30
CA TYR A 139 -5.62 -3.93 -1.61
C TYR A 139 -6.27 -2.91 -2.55
N ALA A 140 -5.50 -2.25 -3.41
CA ALA A 140 -6.05 -1.34 -4.41
C ALA A 140 -6.94 -2.08 -5.43
N ALA A 141 -6.52 -3.27 -5.88
CA ALA A 141 -7.27 -4.10 -6.83
C ALA A 141 -8.63 -4.55 -6.27
N VAL A 142 -8.68 -5.02 -5.03
CA VAL A 142 -9.96 -5.44 -4.40
C VAL A 142 -10.90 -4.25 -4.16
N VAL A 143 -10.35 -3.06 -3.91
CA VAL A 143 -11.15 -1.82 -3.75
C VAL A 143 -11.77 -1.41 -5.07
N VAL A 144 -11.02 -1.50 -6.19
CA VAL A 144 -11.58 -1.30 -7.53
C VAL A 144 -12.64 -2.35 -7.83
N ALA A 145 -12.35 -3.63 -7.56
CA ALA A 145 -13.30 -4.71 -7.83
C ALA A 145 -14.62 -4.49 -7.07
N MET A 146 -14.55 -4.10 -5.80
CA MET A 146 -15.73 -3.75 -5.02
C MET A 146 -16.44 -2.52 -5.57
N ALA A 147 -15.72 -1.44 -5.88
CA ALA A 147 -16.30 -0.22 -6.45
C ALA A 147 -17.05 -0.49 -7.75
N VAL A 148 -16.44 -1.22 -8.69
CA VAL A 148 -17.05 -1.62 -9.97
C VAL A 148 -18.29 -2.48 -9.75
N THR A 149 -18.19 -3.47 -8.85
CA THR A 149 -19.31 -4.39 -8.52
C THR A 149 -20.52 -3.65 -7.95
N LEU A 150 -20.28 -2.64 -7.12
CA LEU A 150 -21.31 -1.93 -6.37
C LEU A 150 -21.89 -0.71 -7.10
N THR A 151 -21.17 -0.09 -8.04
CA THR A 151 -21.68 1.07 -8.78
C THR A 151 -22.93 0.74 -9.62
N GLY A 152 -23.91 1.65 -9.60
CA GLY A 152 -25.21 1.48 -10.25
C GLY A 152 -25.17 1.72 -11.77
N GLY A 153 -26.09 1.09 -12.49
CA GLY A 153 -26.23 1.17 -13.95
C GLY A 153 -26.27 -0.21 -14.63
N PRO A 154 -26.60 -0.26 -15.93
CA PRO A 154 -26.46 -1.48 -16.73
C PRO A 154 -24.99 -1.89 -16.75
N ARG A 155 -24.70 -3.17 -16.50
CA ARG A 155 -23.33 -3.64 -16.51
C ARG A 155 -22.77 -3.62 -17.92
N ARG A 156 -21.57 -3.06 -18.04
CA ARG A 156 -20.83 -3.02 -19.31
C ARG A 156 -19.94 -4.24 -19.40
N LEU A 157 -19.76 -4.76 -20.61
CA LEU A 157 -18.79 -5.82 -20.89
C LEU A 157 -17.39 -5.45 -20.37
N SER A 158 -16.99 -4.19 -20.53
CA SER A 158 -15.71 -3.67 -20.02
C SER A 158 -15.52 -3.86 -18.51
N ASP A 159 -16.60 -3.78 -17.73
CA ASP A 159 -16.54 -3.92 -16.28
C ASP A 159 -16.36 -5.39 -15.90
N ALA A 160 -17.01 -6.31 -16.61
CA ALA A 160 -16.84 -7.74 -16.42
C ALA A 160 -15.42 -8.19 -16.81
N VAL A 161 -14.87 -7.68 -17.92
CA VAL A 161 -13.48 -7.92 -18.33
C VAL A 161 -12.51 -7.38 -17.28
N LEU A 162 -12.71 -6.14 -16.81
CA LEU A 162 -11.88 -5.56 -15.76
C LEU A 162 -11.89 -6.43 -14.48
N LEU A 163 -13.07 -6.91 -14.04
CA LEU A 163 -13.16 -7.79 -12.88
C LEU A 163 -12.42 -9.12 -13.10
N CYS A 164 -12.43 -9.68 -14.32
CA CYS A 164 -11.64 -10.87 -14.66
C CYS A 164 -10.14 -10.59 -14.56
N LEU A 165 -9.67 -9.46 -15.11
CA LEU A 165 -8.26 -9.07 -15.05
C LEU A 165 -7.79 -8.83 -13.62
N LEU A 166 -8.60 -8.16 -12.79
CA LEU A 166 -8.31 -7.96 -11.37
C LEU A 166 -8.32 -9.29 -10.60
N GLY A 167 -9.27 -10.18 -10.91
CA GLY A 167 -9.33 -11.53 -10.33
C GLY A 167 -8.07 -12.34 -10.67
N LEU A 168 -7.63 -12.32 -11.93
CA LEU A 168 -6.41 -13.00 -12.38
C LEU A 168 -5.16 -12.44 -11.69
N LEU A 169 -5.03 -11.11 -11.62
CA LEU A 169 -3.95 -10.45 -10.88
C LEU A 169 -3.93 -10.91 -9.42
N ALA A 170 -5.09 -11.06 -8.78
CA ALA A 170 -5.20 -11.44 -7.39
C ALA A 170 -4.87 -12.93 -7.09
N VAL A 171 -4.87 -13.82 -8.10
CA VAL A 171 -4.66 -15.27 -7.88
C VAL A 171 -3.36 -15.57 -7.14
N ARG A 172 -2.26 -14.93 -7.54
CA ARG A 172 -0.95 -15.06 -6.90
C ARG A 172 -0.46 -13.70 -6.44
N SER A 173 -1.24 -13.03 -5.60
CA SER A 173 -0.91 -11.68 -5.14
C SER A 173 -0.53 -11.63 -3.66
N TYR A 174 -1.39 -12.12 -2.76
CA TYR A 174 -1.16 -11.99 -1.32
C TYR A 174 -2.06 -12.87 -0.45
N GLU A 175 -1.62 -13.22 0.76
CA GLU A 175 -2.32 -14.18 1.63
C GLU A 175 -3.68 -13.67 2.17
N THR A 176 -3.88 -12.35 2.25
CA THR A 176 -5.17 -11.76 2.70
C THR A 176 -6.33 -12.11 1.77
N MET A 177 -6.05 -12.59 0.56
CA MET A 177 -7.06 -13.09 -0.37
C MET A 177 -7.87 -14.25 0.23
N VAL A 178 -7.38 -14.94 1.27
CA VAL A 178 -8.15 -15.95 2.01
C VAL A 178 -9.50 -15.43 2.54
N TYR A 179 -9.59 -14.15 2.89
CA TYR A 179 -10.85 -13.51 3.32
C TYR A 179 -11.34 -12.43 2.35
N LEU A 180 -10.44 -11.72 1.65
CA LEU A 180 -10.84 -10.71 0.66
C LEU A 180 -11.42 -11.34 -0.61
N GLY A 181 -10.86 -12.47 -1.06
CA GLY A 181 -11.33 -13.20 -2.25
C GLY A 181 -12.79 -13.64 -2.14
N PRO A 182 -13.18 -14.38 -1.07
CA PRO A 182 -14.57 -14.77 -0.85
C PRO A 182 -15.50 -13.57 -0.69
N LEU A 183 -15.06 -12.49 -0.04
CA LEU A 183 -15.85 -11.27 0.11
C LEU A 183 -16.16 -10.63 -1.25
N ILE A 184 -15.17 -10.48 -2.12
CA ILE A 184 -15.37 -9.93 -3.47
C ILE A 184 -16.22 -10.87 -4.32
N ALA A 185 -15.94 -12.18 -4.30
CA ALA A 185 -16.74 -13.17 -5.03
C ALA A 185 -18.21 -13.14 -4.61
N ALA A 186 -18.50 -13.06 -3.30
CA ALA A 186 -19.84 -12.96 -2.77
C ALA A 186 -20.54 -11.66 -3.22
N ALA A 187 -19.83 -10.53 -3.20
CA ALA A 187 -20.37 -9.26 -3.71
C ALA A 187 -20.68 -9.34 -5.21
N ILE A 188 -19.80 -9.96 -6.02
CA ILE A 188 -20.00 -10.18 -7.45
C ILE A 188 -21.26 -11.02 -7.68
N VAL A 189 -21.37 -12.19 -7.04
CA VAL A 189 -22.52 -13.10 -7.16
C VAL A 189 -23.81 -12.43 -6.72
N TRP A 190 -23.80 -11.75 -5.58
CA TRP A 190 -24.95 -10.98 -5.11
C TRP A 190 -25.40 -9.94 -6.12
N SER A 191 -24.44 -9.30 -6.77
CA SER A 191 -24.72 -8.26 -7.74
C SER A 191 -25.37 -8.83 -9.01
N MET A 192 -25.16 -10.10 -9.37
CA MET A 192 -25.76 -10.79 -10.54
C MET A 192 -27.28 -10.96 -10.49
N ARG A 193 -27.93 -10.53 -9.41
CA ARG A 193 -29.40 -10.39 -9.34
C ARG A 193 -29.96 -9.33 -10.30
N LYS A 194 -29.10 -8.47 -10.85
CA LYS A 194 -29.47 -7.51 -11.89
C LYS A 194 -29.69 -8.25 -13.22
N ASP A 195 -30.64 -7.78 -14.01
CA ASP A 195 -30.87 -8.33 -15.35
C ASP A 195 -29.71 -7.89 -16.27
N ASP A 196 -28.86 -8.85 -16.66
CA ASP A 196 -27.62 -8.62 -17.39
C ASP A 196 -27.56 -9.55 -18.61
N ASP A 197 -26.85 -9.10 -19.65
CA ASP A 197 -26.55 -9.91 -20.84
C ASP A 197 -25.84 -11.23 -20.46
N PRO A 198 -26.15 -12.37 -21.13
CA PRO A 198 -25.56 -13.67 -20.82
C PRO A 198 -24.02 -13.68 -20.83
N TRP A 199 -23.37 -12.93 -21.73
CA TRP A 199 -21.90 -12.84 -21.81
C TRP A 199 -21.32 -12.10 -20.61
N VAL A 200 -21.95 -10.98 -20.23
CA VAL A 200 -21.56 -10.22 -19.03
C VAL A 200 -21.70 -11.11 -17.80
N ARG A 201 -22.81 -11.83 -17.68
CA ARG A 201 -23.05 -12.77 -16.59
C ARG A 201 -22.00 -13.89 -16.55
N GLY A 202 -21.65 -14.47 -17.70
CA GLY A 202 -20.60 -15.49 -17.82
C GLY A 202 -19.25 -14.99 -17.32
N LEU A 203 -18.82 -13.80 -17.77
CA LEU A 203 -17.56 -13.19 -17.31
C LEU A 203 -17.59 -12.85 -15.81
N MET A 204 -18.73 -12.47 -15.25
CA MET A 204 -18.84 -12.25 -13.81
C MET A 204 -18.66 -13.55 -13.01
N VAL A 205 -19.16 -14.68 -13.51
CA VAL A 205 -18.88 -16.00 -12.90
C VAL A 205 -17.38 -16.29 -12.94
N VAL A 206 -16.73 -16.08 -14.10
CA VAL A 206 -15.28 -16.26 -14.24
C VAL A 206 -14.51 -15.38 -13.25
N ALA A 207 -14.89 -14.11 -13.12
CA ALA A 207 -14.28 -13.20 -12.15
C ALA A 207 -14.46 -13.69 -10.71
N ALA A 208 -15.68 -14.10 -10.32
CA ALA A 208 -15.94 -14.63 -8.97
C ALA A 208 -15.09 -15.89 -8.69
N VAL A 209 -14.98 -16.80 -9.66
CA VAL A 209 -14.13 -18.00 -9.56
C VAL A 209 -12.66 -17.61 -9.42
N ALA A 210 -12.17 -16.62 -10.17
CA ALA A 210 -10.79 -16.14 -10.05
C ALA A 210 -10.48 -15.58 -8.66
N PHE A 211 -11.40 -14.81 -8.05
CA PHE A 211 -11.25 -14.34 -6.67
C PHE A 211 -11.31 -15.47 -5.63
N LEU A 212 -12.07 -16.54 -5.87
CA LEU A 212 -12.03 -17.73 -5.01
C LEU A 212 -10.73 -18.53 -5.19
N ALA A 213 -10.21 -18.63 -6.42
CA ALA A 213 -8.92 -19.24 -6.69
C ALA A 213 -7.79 -18.49 -5.97
N ALA A 214 -7.82 -17.16 -5.94
CA ALA A 214 -6.91 -16.34 -5.14
C ALA A 214 -6.96 -16.68 -3.64
N ALA A 215 -8.14 -16.95 -3.11
CA ALA A 215 -8.30 -17.37 -1.71
C ALA A 215 -7.64 -18.73 -1.43
N ILE A 216 -7.79 -19.68 -2.36
CA ILE A 216 -7.17 -21.01 -2.27
C ILE A 216 -5.65 -20.90 -2.33
N VAL A 217 -5.10 -20.16 -3.29
CA VAL A 217 -3.65 -19.95 -3.40
C VAL A 217 -3.10 -19.24 -2.16
N GLY A 218 -3.79 -18.23 -1.65
CA GLY A 218 -3.43 -17.56 -0.39
C GLY A 218 -3.43 -18.52 0.80
N LEU A 219 -4.39 -19.45 0.86
CA LEU A 219 -4.43 -20.49 1.90
C LEU A 219 -3.26 -21.47 1.78
N VAL A 220 -2.95 -21.94 0.58
CA VAL A 220 -1.79 -22.82 0.33
C VAL A 220 -0.50 -22.14 0.77
N ALA A 221 -0.31 -20.87 0.41
CA ALA A 221 0.86 -20.09 0.86
C ALA A 221 0.95 -20.01 2.40
N ILE A 222 -0.15 -19.76 3.09
CA ILE A 222 -0.17 -19.75 4.56
C ILE A 222 0.26 -21.11 5.12
N VAL A 223 -0.24 -22.21 4.56
CA VAL A 223 0.08 -23.57 5.01
C VAL A 223 1.56 -23.89 4.77
N ASP A 224 2.06 -23.63 3.57
CA ASP A 224 3.44 -23.92 3.18
C ASP A 224 4.45 -23.16 4.05
N TYR A 225 4.18 -21.88 4.32
CA TYR A 225 5.07 -21.05 5.14
C TYR A 225 4.80 -21.13 6.64
N TRP A 226 3.74 -21.82 7.10
CA TRP A 226 3.29 -21.76 8.50
C TRP A 226 4.38 -22.09 9.52
N ASN A 227 5.22 -23.08 9.20
CA ASN A 227 6.28 -23.57 10.07
C ASN A 227 7.65 -22.97 9.74
N HIS A 228 7.78 -22.16 8.69
CA HIS A 228 9.05 -21.57 8.29
C HIS A 228 9.57 -20.61 9.38
N PRO A 229 10.83 -20.69 9.83
CA PRO A 229 11.34 -19.88 10.95
C PRO A 229 11.14 -18.37 10.78
N HIS A 230 11.34 -17.87 9.55
CA HIS A 230 11.06 -16.48 9.21
C HIS A 230 9.59 -16.11 9.43
N PHE A 231 8.66 -16.99 9.02
CA PHE A 231 7.23 -16.75 9.14
C PHE A 231 6.75 -16.79 10.59
N GLN A 232 7.33 -17.64 11.44
CA GLN A 232 7.04 -17.64 12.88
C GLN A 232 7.39 -16.29 13.52
N LYS A 233 8.55 -15.72 13.18
CA LYS A 233 8.97 -14.39 13.63
C LYS A 233 8.02 -13.31 13.12
N VAL A 234 7.69 -13.32 11.82
CA VAL A 234 6.77 -12.35 11.21
C VAL A 234 5.36 -12.44 11.81
N ARG A 235 4.87 -13.65 12.10
CA ARG A 235 3.58 -13.87 12.76
C ARG A 235 3.57 -13.30 14.17
N ALA A 236 4.63 -13.51 14.96
CA ALA A 236 4.74 -12.92 16.29
C ALA A 236 4.73 -11.38 16.23
N MET A 237 5.47 -10.79 15.28
CA MET A 237 5.52 -9.34 15.08
C MET A 237 4.24 -8.75 14.46
N SER A 238 3.31 -9.58 13.96
CA SER A 238 2.06 -9.07 13.37
C SER A 238 1.14 -8.41 14.40
N PHE A 239 1.34 -8.68 15.69
CA PHE A 239 0.65 -8.00 16.78
C PHE A 239 1.26 -6.63 17.13
N ASP A 240 2.44 -6.30 16.57
CA ASP A 240 3.11 -5.01 16.78
C ASP A 240 2.63 -3.92 15.83
N PHE A 241 1.50 -4.12 15.15
CA PHE A 241 0.89 -3.11 14.26
C PHE A 241 0.63 -1.76 14.97
N TRP A 242 0.46 -1.78 16.30
CA TRP A 242 0.24 -0.58 17.11
C TRP A 242 1.44 0.37 17.13
N GLN A 243 2.64 -0.12 16.79
CA GLN A 243 3.84 0.71 16.65
C GLN A 243 3.73 1.68 15.46
N ASN A 244 2.85 1.38 14.49
CA ASN A 244 2.58 2.29 13.38
C ASN A 244 1.57 3.35 13.79
N GLN A 245 2.09 4.49 14.25
CA GLN A 245 1.27 5.65 14.63
C GLN A 245 0.39 6.15 13.47
N GLN A 246 0.87 6.05 12.22
CA GLN A 246 0.12 6.44 11.03
C GLN A 246 -1.09 5.54 10.79
N PHE A 247 -1.06 4.30 11.28
CA PHE A 247 -2.17 3.37 11.18
C PHE A 247 -3.13 3.50 12.37
N ILE A 248 -2.61 3.49 13.60
CA ILE A 248 -3.45 3.37 14.79
C ILE A 248 -4.27 4.64 15.07
N ILE A 249 -3.72 5.82 14.84
CA ILE A 249 -4.40 7.10 15.09
C ILE A 249 -5.68 7.25 14.25
N PRO A 250 -5.65 7.12 12.91
CA PRO A 250 -6.86 7.20 12.11
C PRO A 250 -7.83 6.06 12.43
N VAL A 251 -7.34 4.84 12.67
CA VAL A 251 -8.20 3.69 13.03
C VAL A 251 -8.95 3.94 14.34
N ILE A 252 -8.32 4.49 15.37
CA ILE A 252 -8.98 4.85 16.63
C ILE A 252 -10.06 5.92 16.39
N GLY A 253 -9.74 6.98 15.64
CA GLY A 253 -10.71 8.05 15.34
C GLY A 253 -11.94 7.53 14.58
N LEU A 254 -11.72 6.62 13.63
CA LEU A 254 -12.78 5.95 12.88
C LEU A 254 -13.58 4.98 13.75
N ALA A 255 -12.93 4.20 14.61
CA ALA A 255 -13.57 3.25 15.52
C ALA A 255 -14.47 3.97 16.54
N ILE A 256 -13.99 5.05 17.16
CA ILE A 256 -14.79 5.90 18.06
C ILE A 256 -16.02 6.42 17.31
N SER A 257 -15.81 6.98 16.11
CA SER A 257 -16.91 7.53 15.30
C SER A 257 -17.93 6.45 14.93
N ALA A 258 -17.48 5.25 14.55
CA ALA A 258 -18.33 4.13 14.19
C ALA A 258 -19.14 3.62 15.39
N VAL A 259 -18.49 3.37 16.54
CA VAL A 259 -19.15 2.90 17.76
C VAL A 259 -20.21 3.90 18.24
N VAL A 260 -19.87 5.19 18.30
CA VAL A 260 -20.84 6.23 18.72
C VAL A 260 -21.99 6.34 17.72
N ALA A 261 -21.73 6.26 16.41
CA ALA A 261 -22.78 6.29 15.39
C ALA A 261 -23.70 5.07 15.42
N LEU A 262 -23.20 3.89 15.76
CA LEU A 262 -24.00 2.68 15.92
C LEU A 262 -24.88 2.74 17.18
N LEU A 263 -24.34 3.26 18.28
CA LEU A 263 -25.07 3.39 19.55
C LEU A 263 -26.06 4.58 19.55
N ARG A 264 -25.74 5.67 18.84
CA ARG A 264 -26.54 6.90 18.76
C ARG A 264 -26.54 7.48 17.34
N PRO A 265 -27.33 6.94 16.40
CA PRO A 265 -27.31 7.36 14.99
C PRO A 265 -27.54 8.86 14.77
N SER A 266 -28.37 9.50 15.60
CA SER A 266 -28.64 10.95 15.55
C SER A 266 -27.37 11.81 15.75
N TRP A 267 -26.33 11.28 16.39
CA TRP A 267 -25.03 11.95 16.58
C TRP A 267 -24.36 12.33 15.25
N LEU A 268 -24.56 11.54 14.19
CA LEU A 268 -24.05 11.83 12.84
C LEU A 268 -24.59 13.14 12.26
N ARG A 269 -25.70 13.65 12.79
CA ARG A 269 -26.25 14.96 12.38
C ARG A 269 -25.51 16.13 13.02
N GLY A 270 -24.85 15.93 14.15
CA GLY A 270 -24.12 16.98 14.88
C GLY A 270 -22.70 17.22 14.38
N ASN A 271 -21.95 18.02 15.15
CA ASN A 271 -20.54 18.33 14.90
C ASN A 271 -19.57 17.31 15.53
N GLY A 272 -20.09 16.31 16.24
CA GLY A 272 -19.29 15.29 16.92
C GLY A 272 -18.37 14.49 16.00
N PRO A 273 -18.87 13.88 14.90
CA PRO A 273 -18.00 13.10 14.02
C PRO A 273 -16.88 13.92 13.40
N PRO A 274 -17.14 15.12 12.81
CA PRO A 274 -16.06 15.99 12.34
C PRO A 274 -15.04 16.37 13.41
N LEU A 275 -15.48 16.60 14.66
CA LEU A 275 -14.57 16.92 15.77
C LEU A 275 -13.64 15.75 16.11
N VAL A 276 -14.17 14.52 16.23
CA VAL A 276 -13.36 13.32 16.50
C VAL A 276 -12.32 13.12 15.38
N ILE A 277 -12.75 13.27 14.12
CA ILE A 277 -11.85 13.14 12.97
C ILE A 277 -10.83 14.28 12.94
N ALA A 278 -11.21 15.52 13.29
CA ALA A 278 -10.27 16.63 13.38
C ALA A 278 -9.19 16.37 14.43
N ILE A 279 -9.56 15.87 15.61
CA ILE A 279 -8.59 15.50 16.66
C ILE A 279 -7.63 14.42 16.15
N ALA A 280 -8.15 13.35 15.55
CA ALA A 280 -7.33 12.29 14.96
C ALA A 280 -6.42 12.82 13.84
N ALA A 281 -6.93 13.67 12.95
CA ALA A 281 -6.17 14.30 11.87
C ALA A 281 -5.06 15.21 12.42
N THR A 282 -5.34 16.03 13.44
CA THR A 282 -4.33 16.86 14.09
C THR A 282 -3.27 16.01 14.77
N ALA A 283 -3.65 14.98 15.52
CA ALA A 283 -2.70 14.06 16.14
C ALA A 283 -1.81 13.39 15.09
N LEU A 284 -2.41 12.89 14.00
CA LEU A 284 -1.70 12.25 12.89
C LEU A 284 -0.72 13.20 12.20
N ALA A 285 -1.14 14.43 11.89
CA ALA A 285 -0.29 15.43 11.27
C ALA A 285 0.90 15.81 12.17
N LEU A 286 0.74 15.79 13.49
CA LEU A 286 1.80 16.13 14.45
C LEU A 286 2.77 14.98 14.73
N THR A 287 2.49 13.74 14.27
CA THR A 287 3.34 12.57 14.54
C THR A 287 4.83 12.74 14.19
N PRO A 288 5.24 13.46 13.11
CA PRO A 288 6.67 13.63 12.84
C PRO A 288 7.43 14.38 13.93
N TRP A 289 6.73 15.22 14.70
CA TRP A 289 7.32 16.07 15.74
C TRP A 289 7.17 15.49 17.15
N TYR A 290 6.47 14.36 17.33
CA TYR A 290 6.31 13.74 18.65
C TYR A 290 7.64 13.35 19.28
N ARG A 291 8.66 13.05 18.47
CA ARG A 291 10.02 12.79 18.95
C ARG A 291 10.64 13.97 19.69
N LEU A 292 10.28 15.21 19.33
CA LEU A 292 10.76 16.42 20.00
C LEU A 292 10.24 16.54 21.44
N ALA A 293 9.06 15.95 21.71
CA ALA A 293 8.48 15.90 23.04
C ALA A 293 8.91 14.64 23.81
N TYR A 294 9.06 13.51 23.12
CA TYR A 294 9.45 12.24 23.72
C TYR A 294 10.33 11.43 22.77
N GLU A 295 11.60 11.23 23.13
CA GLU A 295 12.61 10.63 22.25
C GLU A 295 12.31 9.19 21.79
N HIS A 296 11.42 8.47 22.47
CA HIS A 296 11.00 7.13 22.08
C HIS A 296 9.75 7.13 21.17
N SER A 297 9.12 8.28 20.93
CA SER A 297 8.09 8.43 19.90
C SER A 297 8.75 8.45 18.53
N ILE A 298 8.51 7.42 17.73
CA ILE A 298 9.19 7.23 16.45
C ILE A 298 8.16 6.97 15.36
N LEU A 299 8.20 7.77 14.30
CA LEU A 299 7.69 7.33 13.01
C LEU A 299 8.62 6.24 12.51
N TYR A 300 8.22 4.98 12.71
CA TYR A 300 9.04 3.81 12.42
C TYR A 300 8.64 3.22 11.06
N PRO A 301 9.39 3.46 9.97
CA PRO A 301 8.99 2.99 8.64
C PRO A 301 8.78 1.48 8.52
N PRO A 302 9.57 0.60 9.16
CA PRO A 302 9.29 -0.83 9.16
C PRO A 302 7.93 -1.22 9.76
N ALA A 303 7.33 -0.38 10.62
CA ALA A 303 5.98 -0.60 11.14
C ALA A 303 4.89 -0.56 10.05
N HIS A 304 5.18 0.01 8.87
CA HIS A 304 4.27 -0.02 7.71
C HIS A 304 4.02 -1.44 7.23
N TYR A 305 5.07 -2.27 7.20
CA TYR A 305 4.94 -3.69 6.91
C TYR A 305 4.22 -4.42 8.04
N LEU A 306 4.55 -4.15 9.31
CA LEU A 306 3.89 -4.81 10.45
C LEU A 306 2.38 -4.55 10.45
N ALA A 307 1.95 -3.34 10.10
CA ALA A 307 0.54 -2.96 10.04
C ALA A 307 -0.26 -3.62 8.92
N ARG A 308 0.39 -4.20 7.89
CA ARG A 308 -0.27 -4.69 6.66
C ARG A 308 -1.41 -5.67 6.92
N GLN A 309 -1.27 -6.57 7.91
CA GLN A 309 -2.29 -7.58 8.21
C GLN A 309 -3.52 -6.96 8.87
N ALA A 310 -3.30 -6.11 9.89
CA ALA A 310 -4.38 -5.37 10.53
C ALA A 310 -5.08 -4.42 9.53
N ALA A 311 -4.31 -3.79 8.64
CA ALA A 311 -4.83 -2.95 7.57
C ALA A 311 -5.73 -3.73 6.59
N GLY A 312 -5.39 -4.99 6.29
CA GLY A 312 -6.24 -5.88 5.50
C GLY A 312 -7.58 -6.19 6.16
N VAL A 313 -7.61 -6.38 7.49
CA VAL A 313 -8.85 -6.55 8.26
C VAL A 313 -9.70 -5.28 8.24
N VAL A 314 -9.08 -4.12 8.48
CA VAL A 314 -9.75 -2.81 8.38
C VAL A 314 -10.33 -2.63 6.97
N LEU A 315 -9.59 -2.99 5.94
CA LEU A 315 -10.06 -2.96 4.56
C LEU A 315 -11.29 -3.85 4.39
N ALA A 316 -11.26 -5.11 4.84
CA ALA A 316 -12.41 -6.01 4.75
C ALA A 316 -13.68 -5.41 5.40
N VAL A 317 -13.54 -4.81 6.58
CA VAL A 317 -14.65 -4.11 7.26
C VAL A 317 -15.19 -2.95 6.40
N LEU A 318 -14.31 -2.12 5.84
CA LEU A 318 -14.71 -1.01 4.97
C LEU A 318 -15.40 -1.49 3.69
N LEU A 319 -14.93 -2.57 3.07
CA LEU A 319 -15.55 -3.19 1.90
C LEU A 319 -16.94 -3.77 2.23
N VAL A 320 -17.10 -4.39 3.40
CA VAL A 320 -18.43 -4.82 3.90
C VAL A 320 -19.34 -3.62 4.09
N CYS A 321 -18.85 -2.50 4.67
CA CYS A 321 -19.61 -1.27 4.79
C CYS A 321 -20.06 -0.72 3.42
N MET A 322 -19.19 -0.75 2.40
CA MET A 322 -19.57 -0.37 1.03
C MET A 322 -20.70 -1.26 0.52
N TRP A 323 -20.56 -2.58 0.68
CA TRP A 323 -21.55 -3.54 0.21
C TRP A 323 -22.90 -3.35 0.92
N LEU A 324 -22.92 -3.26 2.25
CA LEU A 324 -24.12 -3.03 3.04
C LEU A 324 -24.81 -1.70 2.66
N GLN A 325 -24.03 -0.64 2.43
CA GLN A 325 -24.56 0.66 2.01
C GLN A 325 -25.37 0.56 0.71
N VAL A 326 -24.93 -0.27 -0.25
CA VAL A 326 -25.64 -0.47 -1.53
C VAL A 326 -26.71 -1.55 -1.43
N ALA A 327 -26.47 -2.60 -0.64
CA ALA A 327 -27.39 -3.72 -0.55
C ALA A 327 -28.67 -3.39 0.22
N TRP A 328 -28.54 -2.56 1.25
CA TRP A 328 -29.61 -2.27 2.19
C TRP A 328 -30.39 -1.00 1.81
N GLN A 329 -30.97 -0.96 0.61
CA GLN A 329 -31.70 0.23 0.14
C GLN A 329 -33.18 0.25 0.55
N GLN A 330 -33.84 -0.91 0.68
CA GLN A 330 -35.29 -0.97 0.87
C GLN A 330 -35.74 -0.69 2.31
N ARG A 331 -35.03 -1.22 3.32
CA ARG A 331 -35.31 -1.00 4.76
C ARG A 331 -34.03 -0.77 5.55
N PRO A 332 -33.27 0.29 5.24
CA PRO A 332 -31.99 0.56 5.90
C PRO A 332 -32.16 0.81 7.41
N PRO A 333 -31.26 0.27 8.25
CA PRO A 333 -31.04 0.77 9.60
C PRO A 333 -30.90 2.30 9.66
N GLU A 334 -31.27 2.90 10.79
CA GLU A 334 -31.30 4.36 10.97
C GLU A 334 -29.96 5.01 10.60
N VAL A 335 -28.84 4.38 10.95
CA VAL A 335 -27.48 4.86 10.65
C VAL A 335 -27.28 5.08 9.15
N PHE A 336 -27.69 4.14 8.29
CA PHE A 336 -27.54 4.29 6.84
C PHE A 336 -28.48 5.36 6.27
N THR A 337 -29.69 5.46 6.83
CA THR A 337 -30.64 6.52 6.46
C THR A 337 -30.05 7.89 6.75
N ILE A 338 -29.41 8.07 7.92
CA ILE A 338 -28.78 9.34 8.31
C ILE A 338 -27.52 9.61 7.48
N LEU A 339 -26.68 8.61 7.22
CA LEU A 339 -25.48 8.76 6.39
C LEU A 339 -25.81 9.22 4.96
N ARG A 340 -26.96 8.82 4.42
CA ARG A 340 -27.43 9.22 3.08
C ARG A 340 -27.97 10.65 3.03
N LEU A 341 -28.17 11.33 4.17
CA LEU A 341 -28.59 12.72 4.19
C LEU A 341 -27.50 13.60 3.55
N PRO A 342 -27.86 14.52 2.61
CA PRO A 342 -26.89 15.34 1.87
C PRO A 342 -25.87 16.09 2.76
N ALA A 343 -26.34 16.65 3.87
CA ALA A 343 -25.48 17.38 4.80
C ALA A 343 -24.52 16.46 5.58
N VAL A 344 -24.95 15.24 5.89
CA VAL A 344 -24.13 14.26 6.63
C VAL A 344 -23.08 13.66 5.69
N SER A 345 -23.49 13.21 4.50
CA SER A 345 -22.56 12.62 3.53
C SER A 345 -21.51 13.62 3.04
N ARG A 346 -21.88 14.90 2.84
CA ARG A 346 -20.92 15.95 2.50
C ARG A 346 -19.89 16.17 3.61
N ARG A 347 -20.32 16.24 4.86
CA ARG A 347 -19.40 16.36 6.01
C ARG A 347 -18.51 15.15 6.18
N LEU A 348 -19.04 13.95 5.93
CA LEU A 348 -18.26 12.72 5.92
C LEU A 348 -17.12 12.85 4.88
N VAL A 349 -17.43 13.15 3.62
CA VAL A 349 -16.41 13.30 2.57
C VAL A 349 -15.35 14.34 2.95
N LEU A 350 -15.77 15.50 3.49
CA LEU A 350 -14.84 16.54 3.93
C LEU A 350 -13.95 16.08 5.09
N ALA A 351 -14.52 15.41 6.09
CA ALA A 351 -13.77 14.87 7.23
C ALA A 351 -12.77 13.81 6.78
N MET A 352 -13.16 12.90 5.88
CA MET A 352 -12.25 11.87 5.37
C MET A 352 -11.15 12.48 4.48
N THR A 353 -11.47 13.54 3.72
CA THR A 353 -10.48 14.29 2.94
C THR A 353 -9.48 15.01 3.86
N ALA A 354 -9.94 15.60 4.96
CA ALA A 354 -9.07 16.21 5.96
C ALA A 354 -8.16 15.19 6.65
N LEU A 355 -8.69 14.00 6.97
CA LEU A 355 -7.90 12.91 7.51
C LEU A 355 -6.82 12.44 6.52
N LEU A 356 -7.16 12.33 5.23
CA LEU A 356 -6.20 11.99 4.19
C LEU A 356 -5.07 13.04 4.08
N LEU A 357 -5.43 14.33 4.09
CA LEU A 357 -4.44 15.42 4.05
C LEU A 357 -3.50 15.37 5.25
N ALA A 358 -4.04 15.09 6.44
CA ALA A 358 -3.23 14.88 7.63
C ALA A 358 -2.32 13.64 7.53
N ALA A 359 -2.81 12.54 6.96
CA ALA A 359 -2.05 11.31 6.74
C ALA A 359 -0.89 11.49 5.75
N ALA A 360 -0.99 12.44 4.81
CA ALA A 360 0.08 12.76 3.89
C ALA A 360 1.29 13.44 4.55
N VAL A 361 1.10 14.15 5.67
CA VAL A 361 2.17 14.87 6.37
C VAL A 361 3.31 13.94 6.81
N PRO A 362 3.07 12.85 7.58
CA PRO A 362 4.14 11.93 7.96
C PRO A 362 4.74 11.17 6.77
N ASP A 363 3.97 10.88 5.72
CA ASP A 363 4.50 10.26 4.49
C ASP A 363 5.54 11.17 3.80
N VAL A 364 5.24 12.46 3.65
CA VAL A 364 6.16 13.44 3.07
C VAL A 364 7.42 13.60 3.93
N VAL A 365 7.27 13.71 5.25
CA VAL A 365 8.43 13.85 6.15
C VAL A 365 9.33 12.61 6.10
N LEU A 366 8.76 11.40 6.16
CA LEU A 366 9.54 10.17 6.05
C LEU A 366 10.24 10.06 4.68
N THR A 367 9.59 10.50 3.60
CA THR A 367 10.19 10.49 2.25
C THR A 367 11.36 11.46 2.14
N SER A 368 11.28 12.62 2.81
CA SER A 368 12.40 13.56 2.92
C SER A 368 13.58 12.94 3.68
N LEU A 369 13.31 12.37 4.86
CA LEU A 369 14.35 11.73 5.68
C LEU A 369 15.02 10.56 4.95
N TRP A 370 14.25 9.80 4.16
CA TRP A 370 14.78 8.73 3.31
C TRP A 370 15.67 9.27 2.18
N SER A 371 15.28 10.36 1.53
CA SER A 371 16.09 11.00 0.48
C SER A 371 17.44 11.46 1.03
N ASP A 372 17.44 12.04 2.23
CA ASP A 372 18.66 12.44 2.93
C ASP A 372 19.55 11.23 3.28
N TYR A 373 18.94 10.13 3.75
CA TYR A 373 19.63 8.88 4.04
C TYR A 373 20.30 8.29 2.78
N LEU A 374 19.59 8.21 1.64
CA LEU A 374 20.17 7.77 0.37
C LEU A 374 21.32 8.68 -0.08
N GLY A 375 21.17 10.00 0.09
CA GLY A 375 22.22 10.97 -0.23
C GLY A 375 23.49 10.77 0.61
N ARG A 376 23.35 10.51 1.92
CA ARG A 376 24.46 10.17 2.81
C ARG A 376 25.11 8.83 2.45
N MET A 377 24.30 7.80 2.19
CA MET A 377 24.78 6.48 1.78
C MET A 377 25.60 6.55 0.48
N ARG A 378 25.10 7.28 -0.53
CA ARG A 378 25.85 7.54 -1.77
C ARG A 378 27.18 8.22 -1.50
N THR A 379 27.17 9.31 -0.73
CA THR A 379 28.38 10.08 -0.43
C THR A 379 29.43 9.20 0.25
N LEU A 380 28.99 8.31 1.15
CA LEU A 380 29.86 7.37 1.83
C LEU A 380 30.52 6.37 0.87
N VAL A 381 29.74 5.73 -0.03
CA VAL A 381 30.28 4.71 -0.94
C VAL A 381 31.07 5.29 -2.10
N ASP A 382 30.82 6.54 -2.48
CA ASP A 382 31.58 7.22 -3.54
C ASP A 382 32.92 7.82 -3.04
N THR A 383 33.13 7.93 -1.73
CA THR A 383 34.33 8.55 -1.12
C THR A 383 35.26 7.57 -0.41
N ARG A 384 34.86 6.31 -0.31
CA ARG A 384 35.61 5.25 0.37
C ARG A 384 35.82 4.08 -0.58
N GLU A 385 36.68 3.16 -0.16
CA GLU A 385 36.98 1.95 -0.91
C GLU A 385 36.83 0.71 -0.02
N GLY A 386 36.46 -0.42 -0.62
CA GLY A 386 36.40 -1.72 0.02
C GLY A 386 35.22 -1.89 0.99
N ALA A 387 35.39 -2.81 1.94
CA ALA A 387 34.38 -3.15 2.92
C ALA A 387 34.33 -2.13 4.06
N ILE A 388 33.19 -1.46 4.22
CA ILE A 388 32.94 -0.46 5.26
C ILE A 388 32.02 -1.09 6.31
N ARG A 389 32.47 -1.14 7.56
CA ARG A 389 31.65 -1.69 8.65
C ARG A 389 30.58 -0.70 9.09
N ALA A 390 29.35 -1.16 9.20
CA ALA A 390 28.19 -0.35 9.56
C ALA A 390 28.32 0.25 10.96
N ARG A 391 28.94 -0.46 11.92
CA ARG A 391 29.15 0.06 13.29
C ARG A 391 30.05 1.29 13.36
N ASP A 392 30.91 1.49 12.36
CA ASP A 392 31.87 2.59 12.32
C ASP A 392 31.24 3.84 11.66
N LEU A 393 29.94 3.81 11.37
CA LEU A 393 29.20 4.83 10.66
C LEU A 393 28.07 5.41 11.50
N PRO A 394 27.74 6.71 11.34
CA PRO A 394 26.57 7.31 11.96
C PRO A 394 25.24 6.81 11.37
N LEU A 395 25.25 5.84 10.44
CA LEU A 395 24.04 5.26 9.83
C LEU A 395 23.16 4.52 10.84
N LEU A 396 23.72 4.10 11.98
CA LEU A 396 22.98 3.48 13.09
C LEU A 396 22.49 4.51 14.12
N GLU A 397 22.76 5.81 13.90
CA GLU A 397 22.29 6.91 14.73
C GLU A 397 21.02 7.54 14.14
N TRP A 398 20.36 8.41 14.91
CA TRP A 398 19.18 9.13 14.41
C TRP A 398 19.60 10.23 13.41
N PRO A 399 18.87 10.46 12.31
CA PRO A 399 17.63 9.79 11.89
C PRO A 399 17.84 8.51 11.05
N ASP A 400 19.07 8.20 10.65
CA ASP A 400 19.40 7.16 9.68
C ASP A 400 19.05 5.74 10.15
N LYS A 401 19.06 5.50 11.46
CA LYS A 401 18.62 4.24 12.07
C LYS A 401 17.18 3.82 11.71
N LEU A 402 16.36 4.75 11.24
CA LEU A 402 15.01 4.47 10.73
C LEU A 402 15.03 3.59 9.47
N PHE A 403 16.10 3.69 8.69
CA PHE A 403 16.22 3.12 7.36
C PHE A 403 17.33 2.06 7.24
N ALA A 404 18.25 2.03 8.20
CA ALA A 404 19.31 1.03 8.26
C ALA A 404 18.74 -0.38 8.51
N GLN A 405 19.02 -1.30 7.58
CA GLN A 405 18.61 -2.70 7.65
C GLN A 405 19.76 -3.58 7.18
N ASP A 406 20.29 -4.39 8.11
CA ASP A 406 21.57 -5.09 7.94
C ASP A 406 21.72 -5.85 6.61
N TRP A 407 20.66 -6.53 6.16
CA TRP A 407 20.69 -7.35 4.95
C TRP A 407 20.52 -6.55 3.65
N SER A 408 20.03 -5.31 3.73
CA SER A 408 19.83 -4.46 2.55
C SER A 408 21.02 -3.54 2.30
N LEU A 409 21.89 -3.31 3.30
CA LEU A 409 23.05 -2.42 3.18
C LEU A 409 23.96 -2.75 1.99
N PRO A 410 24.37 -4.02 1.73
CA PRO A 410 25.29 -4.30 0.62
C PRO A 410 24.68 -4.00 -0.74
N ALA A 411 23.42 -4.42 -0.97
CA ALA A 411 22.71 -4.18 -2.22
C ALA A 411 22.44 -2.68 -2.44
N MET A 412 22.02 -1.99 -1.39
CA MET A 412 21.78 -0.55 -1.44
C MET A 412 23.06 0.21 -1.74
N SER A 413 24.18 -0.11 -1.08
CA SER A 413 25.50 0.46 -1.37
C SER A 413 25.89 0.30 -2.84
N ALA A 414 25.68 -0.89 -3.40
CA ALA A 414 25.98 -1.17 -4.81
C ALA A 414 25.11 -0.33 -5.76
N LEU A 415 23.80 -0.25 -5.47
CA LEU A 415 22.84 0.46 -6.31
C LEU A 415 23.06 1.98 -6.29
N VAL A 416 23.40 2.56 -5.14
CA VAL A 416 23.58 4.03 -5.02
C VAL A 416 24.98 4.51 -5.40
N SER A 417 25.93 3.60 -5.66
CA SER A 417 27.31 3.95 -6.03
C SER A 417 27.43 4.36 -7.50
N ARG A 418 28.31 5.31 -7.78
CA ARG A 418 28.75 5.63 -9.16
C ARG A 418 29.63 4.54 -9.77
N THR A 419 30.31 3.77 -8.93
CA THR A 419 31.22 2.69 -9.28
C THR A 419 30.85 1.42 -8.51
N PRO A 420 29.72 0.76 -8.84
CA PRO A 420 29.31 -0.48 -8.18
C PRO A 420 30.46 -1.50 -8.22
N GLY A 421 30.80 -2.11 -7.07
CA GLY A 421 32.03 -2.91 -6.94
C GLY A 421 33.10 -2.27 -6.07
N HIS A 422 33.12 -0.94 -5.97
CA HIS A 422 34.25 -0.24 -5.36
C HIS A 422 34.19 -0.18 -3.83
N ALA A 423 33.01 0.04 -3.27
CA ALA A 423 32.79 0.10 -1.83
C ALA A 423 31.42 -0.46 -1.43
N TYR A 424 31.38 -1.09 -0.25
CA TYR A 424 30.18 -1.74 0.28
C TYR A 424 30.03 -1.51 1.77
N VAL A 425 28.82 -1.17 2.22
CA VAL A 425 28.50 -1.12 3.65
C VAL A 425 28.02 -2.48 4.11
N LEU A 426 28.64 -2.99 5.17
CA LEU A 426 28.47 -4.33 5.71
C LEU A 426 28.02 -4.26 7.16
N ALA A 427 27.01 -5.04 7.54
CA ALA A 427 26.63 -5.20 8.93
C ALA A 427 27.64 -6.08 9.68
N ASP A 428 27.92 -5.76 10.96
CA ASP A 428 28.85 -6.51 11.82
C ASP A 428 28.24 -7.80 12.40
N LYS A 429 27.63 -8.63 11.55
CA LYS A 429 27.08 -9.94 11.92
C LYS A 429 27.87 -11.06 11.27
N ASP A 430 27.85 -12.22 11.90
CA ASP A 430 28.50 -13.47 11.47
C ASP A 430 27.89 -14.06 10.16
N TYR A 431 27.05 -13.31 9.44
CA TYR A 431 26.31 -13.69 8.22
C TYR A 431 25.53 -15.04 8.28
N LEU A 432 25.42 -15.66 9.45
CA LEU A 432 24.70 -16.92 9.69
C LEU A 432 23.20 -16.86 9.38
N SER A 433 22.62 -15.66 9.24
CA SER A 433 21.22 -15.44 8.87
C SER A 433 21.09 -15.13 7.38
N ASN A 434 21.27 -16.13 6.51
CA ASN A 434 21.01 -16.16 5.06
C ASN A 434 20.64 -14.81 4.37
N PRO A 435 21.53 -13.80 4.33
CA PRO A 435 21.23 -12.55 3.65
C PRO A 435 21.38 -12.76 2.14
N PRO A 436 20.65 -12.01 1.30
CA PRO A 436 20.71 -12.19 -0.15
C PRO A 436 22.11 -11.91 -0.74
N PHE A 437 22.96 -11.16 -0.03
CA PHE A 437 24.32 -10.86 -0.45
C PHE A 437 25.30 -10.95 0.75
N ASP A 438 26.35 -11.75 0.61
CA ASP A 438 27.47 -11.93 1.54
C ASP A 438 28.82 -11.82 0.79
N PRO A 439 29.62 -10.78 1.06
CA PRO A 439 30.97 -10.62 0.50
C PRO A 439 31.93 -11.74 0.86
N ALA A 440 31.82 -12.34 2.05
CA ALA A 440 32.70 -13.44 2.47
C ALA A 440 32.45 -14.71 1.66
N CYS A 441 31.23 -14.88 1.13
CA CYS A 441 30.83 -15.95 0.22
C CYS A 441 30.91 -15.56 -1.27
N GLY A 442 31.40 -14.35 -1.60
CA GLY A 442 31.50 -13.87 -2.99
C GLY A 442 30.14 -13.59 -3.65
N THR A 443 29.08 -13.39 -2.87
CA THR A 443 27.70 -13.22 -3.36
C THR A 443 27.31 -11.75 -3.40
N LEU A 444 28.17 -10.86 -3.89
CA LEU A 444 27.82 -9.46 -4.11
C LEU A 444 27.11 -9.29 -5.46
N PRO A 445 26.16 -8.33 -5.61
CA PRO A 445 25.45 -8.18 -6.87
C PRO A 445 26.39 -7.70 -7.99
N HIS A 446 26.38 -8.39 -9.14
CA HIS A 446 27.26 -8.10 -10.27
C HIS A 446 26.70 -6.97 -11.14
N LEU A 447 26.77 -5.74 -10.66
CA LEU A 447 26.25 -4.57 -11.37
C LEU A 447 27.27 -3.94 -12.34
N GLN A 448 28.03 -4.76 -13.06
CA GLN A 448 29.05 -4.26 -13.98
C GLN A 448 28.45 -3.36 -15.06
N GLY A 449 29.03 -2.18 -15.24
CA GLY A 449 28.58 -1.20 -16.25
C GLY A 449 27.44 -0.29 -15.79
N TYR A 450 26.75 -0.63 -14.71
CA TYR A 450 25.79 0.24 -14.04
C TYR A 450 26.48 1.30 -13.17
N GLY A 451 25.76 2.36 -12.82
CA GLY A 451 26.23 3.36 -11.85
C GLY A 451 25.21 4.48 -11.62
N TRP A 452 25.24 5.07 -10.43
CA TRP A 452 24.27 6.09 -10.03
C TRP A 452 24.53 7.46 -10.70
N GLY A 453 23.60 7.89 -11.55
CA GLY A 453 23.69 9.13 -12.32
C GLY A 453 24.62 9.07 -13.53
N LYS A 454 24.82 7.86 -14.08
CA LYS A 454 25.70 7.60 -15.24
C LYS A 454 25.06 7.95 -16.58
#